data_AF-A0A3B0UYF0-F1
#
_entry.id   AF-A0A3B0UYF0-F1
#
_cell.length_a   1.000
_cell.length_b   1.000
_cell.length_c   1.000
_cell.angle_alpha   90.00
_cell.angle_beta   90.00
_cell.angle_gamma   90.00
#
_symmetry.space_group_name_H-M   'P 1'
#
loop_
_entity.id
_entity.type
_entity.pdbx_description
1 polymer ?
#
loop_
_entity_poly.entity_id
_entity_poly.type
_entity_poly.pdbx_seq_one_letter_code
_entity_poly.pdbx_strand_id
1 'polypeptide(L)' 'MEVIKIILLAIALLSLAMLGLAMRILLKKGGRFPNTHVSGNKYLKKQGISCAQTYDRIEQAKARKEINYKNLTFLQNK' A
#
# COMPACT_ATOMS: atom_id res chain seq x y z
N MET A 1 -17.56 43.92 9.34
CA MET A 1 -16.63 43.59 10.44
C MET A 1 -16.80 42.14 10.92
N GLU A 2 -18.02 41.65 11.16
CA GLU A 2 -18.24 40.28 11.65
C GLU A 2 -17.85 39.16 10.67
N VAL A 3 -18.17 39.31 9.39
CA VAL A 3 -17.81 38.31 8.36
C VAL A 3 -16.29 38.10 8.25
N ILE A 4 -15.52 39.20 8.33
CA ILE A 4 -14.05 39.15 8.28
C ILE A 4 -13.48 38.38 9.48
N LYS A 5 -14.06 38.55 10.69
CA LYS A 5 -13.65 37.79 11.88
C LYS A 5 -13.90 36.29 11.71
N ILE A 6 -15.04 35.91 11.14
CA ILE A 6 -15.40 34.50 10.88
C ILE A 6 -14.42 33.89 9.87
N ILE A 7 -14.10 34.60 8.80
CA ILE A 7 -13.14 34.14 7.78
C ILE A 7 -11.74 33.94 8.39
N LEU A 8 -11.27 34.90 9.20
CA LEU A 8 -9.98 34.79 9.89
C LEU A 8 -9.94 33.60 10.85
N LEU A 9 -11.02 33.38 11.60
CA LEU A 9 -11.14 32.23 12.50
C LEU A 9 -11.09 30.91 11.73
N ALA A 10 -11.79 30.81 10.60
CA ALA A 10 -11.80 29.61 9.76
C ALA A 10 -10.41 29.30 9.18
N ILE A 11 -9.69 30.33 8.71
CA ILE A 11 -8.31 30.17 8.21
C ILE A 11 -7.37 29.73 9.34
N ALA A 12 -7.51 30.31 10.54
CA ALA A 12 -6.70 29.93 11.69
C ALA A 12 -6.91 28.45 12.07
N LEU A 13 -8.16 27.97 12.08
CA LEU A 13 -8.47 26.56 12.37
C LEU A 13 -7.95 25.61 11.28
N LEU A 14 -8.13 25.97 10.00
CA LEU A 14 -7.66 25.15 8.88
C LEU A 14 -6.13 25.04 8.86
N SER A 15 -5.44 26.17 9.10
CA SER A 15 -3.98 26.19 9.17
C SER A 15 -3.46 25.36 10.34
N LEU A 16 -4.10 25.42 11.51
CA LEU A 16 -3.74 24.56 12.66
C LEU A 16 -3.90 23.07 12.32
N ALA A 17 -4.97 22.68 11.64
CA ALA A 17 -5.19 21.30 11.21
C ALA A 17 -4.13 20.83 10.19
N MET A 18 -3.82 21.68 9.20
CA MET A 18 -2.77 21.40 8.20
C MET A 18 -1.40 21.26 8.85
N LEU A 19 -1.05 22.15 9.78
CA LEU A 19 0.18 22.08 10.56
C LEU A 19 0.24 20.76 11.35
N GLY A 20 -0.86 20.36 11.98
CA GLY A 20 -0.96 19.09 12.70
C GLY A 20 -0.67 17.87 11.84
N LEU A 21 -1.24 17.83 10.63
CA LEU A 21 -0.98 16.76 9.66
C LEU A 21 0.48 16.76 9.17
N ALA A 22 1.06 17.95 9.01
CA ALA A 22 2.43 18.13 8.51
C ALA A 22 3.51 17.87 9.58
N MET A 23 3.20 17.99 10.88
CA MET A 23 4.17 17.83 11.97
C MET A 23 5.02 16.57 11.83
N ARG A 24 4.41 15.42 11.51
CA ARG A 24 5.13 14.14 11.38
C ARG A 24 6.09 14.12 10.20
N ILE A 25 5.79 14.85 9.13
CA ILE A 25 6.61 14.90 7.91
C ILE A 25 7.76 15.89 8.09
N LEU A 26 7.48 17.07 8.65
CA LEU A 26 8.44 18.15 8.81
C LEU A 26 9.40 17.93 9.99
N LEU A 27 8.93 17.39 11.12
CA LEU A 27 9.73 17.29 12.34
C LEU A 27 10.51 15.97 12.46
N LYS A 28 10.07 14.89 11.81
CA LYS A 28 10.83 13.62 11.83
C LYS A 28 11.83 13.57 10.68
N LYS A 29 13.10 13.24 10.98
CA LYS A 29 14.10 12.91 9.96
C LYS A 29 13.61 11.73 9.11
N GLY A 30 13.45 11.95 7.81
CA GLY A 30 12.87 10.95 6.89
C GLY A 30 11.34 10.83 6.97
N GLY A 31 10.65 11.85 7.46
CA GLY A 31 9.19 11.92 7.50
C GLY A 31 8.58 11.69 6.13
N ARG A 32 7.69 10.70 6.04
CA ARG A 32 6.94 10.36 4.83
C ARG A 32 5.52 10.01 5.27
N PHE A 33 4.56 10.18 4.37
CA PHE A 33 3.23 9.61 4.58
C PHE A 33 3.35 8.09 4.77
N PRO A 34 2.56 7.50 5.69
CA PRO A 34 2.57 6.05 5.87
C PRO A 34 2.17 5.37 4.57
N ASN A 35 2.86 4.30 4.22
CA ASN A 35 2.50 3.51 3.05
C ASN A 35 1.27 2.66 3.39
N THR A 36 0.12 3.00 2.82
CA THR A 36 -1.15 2.29 3.02
C THR A 36 -1.35 1.12 2.06
N HIS A 37 -0.42 0.89 1.14
CA HIS A 37 -0.49 -0.24 0.22
C HIS A 37 0.00 -1.52 0.88
N VAL A 38 -0.79 -2.59 0.76
CA VAL A 38 -0.45 -3.94 1.25
C VAL A 38 0.94 -4.39 0.77
N SER A 39 1.25 -4.17 -0.52
CA SER A 39 2.52 -4.57 -1.14
C SER A 39 3.75 -3.87 -0.55
N GLY A 40 3.60 -2.63 -0.08
CA GLY A 40 4.68 -1.83 0.51
C GLY A 40 4.91 -2.10 2.00
N ASN A 41 4.02 -2.87 2.65
CA ASN A 41 4.07 -3.08 4.09
C ASN A 41 5.03 -4.22 4.46
N LYS A 42 6.18 -3.86 5.06
CA LYS A 42 7.20 -4.81 5.54
C LYS A 42 6.66 -5.82 6.56
N TYR A 43 5.71 -5.42 7.40
CA TYR A 43 5.12 -6.31 8.41
C TYR A 43 4.25 -7.38 7.75
N LEU A 44 3.34 -6.98 6.86
CA LEU A 44 2.48 -7.92 6.12
C LEU A 44 3.30 -8.85 5.23
N LYS A 45 4.37 -8.33 4.59
CA LYS A 45 5.30 -9.15 3.82
C LYS A 45 5.97 -10.24 4.66
N LYS A 46 6.37 -9.93 5.91
CA LYS A 46 6.94 -10.93 6.83
C LYS A 46 5.92 -12.02 7.23
N GLN A 47 4.63 -11.69 7.20
CA GLN A 47 3.54 -12.64 7.45
C GLN A 47 3.10 -13.40 6.18
N GLY A 48 3.78 -13.22 5.05
CA GLY A 48 3.42 -13.85 3.78
C GLY A 48 2.17 -13.27 3.10
N ILE A 49 1.61 -12.17 3.63
CA ILE A 49 0.43 -11.52 3.07
C ILE A 49 0.86 -10.65 1.89
N SER A 50 0.26 -10.88 0.72
CA SER A 50 0.51 -10.13 -0.51
C SER A 50 -0.78 -9.55 -1.08
N CYS A 51 -0.68 -8.59 -2.02
CA CYS A 51 -1.87 -8.07 -2.69
C CYS A 51 -2.49 -9.13 -3.60
N ALA A 52 -3.79 -8.99 -3.88
CA ALA A 52 -4.55 -9.93 -4.70
C ALA A 52 -3.87 -10.22 -6.06
N GLN A 53 -3.34 -9.18 -6.71
CA GLN A 53 -2.64 -9.33 -8.01
C GLN A 53 -1.33 -10.12 -7.91
N THR A 54 -0.58 -9.97 -6.83
CA THR A 54 0.64 -10.77 -6.61
C THR A 54 0.28 -12.22 -6.31
N TYR A 55 -0.74 -12.43 -5.48
CA TYR A 55 -1.23 -13.76 -5.16
C TYR A 55 -1.73 -14.50 -6.41
N ASP A 56 -2.56 -13.84 -7.23
CA ASP A 56 -3.06 -14.38 -8.50
C ASP A 56 -1.92 -14.77 -9.45
N ARG A 57 -0.89 -13.93 -9.62
CA ARG A 57 0.29 -14.30 -10.42
C ARG A 57 1.04 -15.51 -9.88
N ILE A 58 1.16 -15.64 -8.56
CA ILE A 58 1.82 -16.78 -7.92
C ILE A 58 1.05 -18.06 -8.24
N GLU A 59 -0.28 -18.03 -8.11
CA GLU A 59 -1.13 -19.18 -8.40
C GLU A 59 -1.16 -19.53 -9.90
N GLN A 60 -1.23 -18.53 -10.78
CA GLN A 60 -1.11 -18.75 -12.23
C GLN A 60 0.23 -19.40 -12.60
N ALA A 61 1.33 -19.00 -11.96
CA ALA A 61 2.64 -19.60 -12.20
C ALA A 61 2.71 -21.06 -11.71
N LYS A 62 2.09 -21.38 -10.57
CA LYS A 62 1.97 -22.76 -10.08
C LYS A 62 1.16 -23.63 -11.04
N ALA A 63 -0.02 -23.17 -11.45
CA ALA A 63 -0.88 -23.89 -12.39
C ALA A 63 -0.15 -24.17 -13.73
N ARG A 64 0.59 -23.20 -14.28
CA ARG A 64 1.39 -23.40 -15.52
C ARG A 64 2.48 -24.47 -15.34
N LYS A 65 3.16 -24.48 -14.20
CA LYS A 65 4.16 -25.51 -13.89
C LYS A 65 3.53 -26.89 -13.79
N GLU A 66 2.42 -27.02 -13.06
CA GLU A 66 1.70 -28.29 -12.92
C GLU A 66 1.26 -28.86 -14.26
N ILE A 67 0.74 -28.02 -15.17
CA ILE A 67 0.37 -28.44 -16.53
C ILE A 67 1.59 -28.93 -17.30
N ASN A 68 2.72 -28.22 -17.22
CA ASN A 68 3.96 -28.61 -17.91
C ASN A 68 4.50 -29.96 -17.40
N TYR A 69 4.56 -30.17 -16.09
CA TYR A 69 4.99 -31.45 -15.51
C TYR A 69 4.09 -32.62 -15.94
N LYS A 70 2.77 -32.43 -15.91
CA LYS A 70 1.82 -33.44 -16.40
C LYS A 70 2.11 -33.80 -17.85
N ASN A 71 2.27 -32.81 -18.72
CA ASN A 71 2.61 -33.02 -20.13
C ASN A 71 3.91 -33.82 -20.31
N LEU A 72 4.96 -33.53 -19.53
CA LEU A 72 6.22 -34.28 -19.58
C LEU A 72 6.02 -35.75 -19.17
N THR A 73 5.26 -36.02 -18.10
CA THR A 73 4.95 -37.39 -17.66
C THR A 73 4.15 -38.16 -18.71
N PHE A 74 3.20 -37.52 -19.38
CA PHE A 74 2.42 -38.15 -20.45
C PHE A 74 3.28 -38.53 -21.66
N LEU A 75 4.33 -37.76 -21.97
CA LEU A 75 5.27 -38.08 -23.05
C LEU A 75 6.27 -39.17 -22.66
N GLN A 76 6.65 -39.28 -21.38
CA GLN A 76 7.57 -40.33 -20.91
C GLN A 76 6.91 -41.71 -20.80
N ASN A 77 5.59 -41.78 -20.62
CA ASN A 77 4.84 -43.03 -20.50
C ASN A 77 4.30 -43.54 -21.84
N LYS A 78 4.75 -42.98 -22.97
CA LYS A 78 4.40 -43.42 -24.33
C LYS A 78 5.65 -43.99 -25.01
#